data_AF-K5ZJW8-F1
#
_entry.id   AF-K5ZJW8-F1
#
_cell.length_a   1.000
_cell.length_b   1.000
_cell.length_c   1.000
_cell.angle_alpha   90.00
_cell.angle_beta   90.00
_cell.angle_gamma   90.00
#
_symmetry.space_group_name_H-M   'P 1'
#
loop_
_entity.id
_entity.type
_entity.pdbx_description
1 polymer ?
#
loop_
_entity_poly.entity_id
_entity_poly.type
_entity_poly.pdbx_seq_one_letter_code
_entity_poly.pdbx_strand_id
1 'polypeptide(L)'
;MSLALNVRFIQRMQRLQDNDIKYRYILMKGKADGSSLDLLETKFSRERDNAFIRSLTDSVKGFEYRSRKQAEALERARLLNEQAEQLRDQADKLGKP
;
A
#
# COMPACT_ATOMS: atom_id res chain seq x y z
N MET A 1 2.45 -16.23 -33.77
CA MET A 1 1.53 -15.75 -32.72
C MET A 1 0.40 -14.95 -33.38
N SER A 2 -0.86 -15.14 -32.96
CA SER A 2 -2.03 -14.45 -33.56
C SER A 2 -2.36 -13.14 -32.84
N LEU A 3 -2.63 -12.07 -33.61
CA LEU A 3 -2.98 -10.73 -33.12
C LEU A 3 -4.19 -10.74 -32.16
N ALA A 4 -5.19 -11.59 -32.42
CA ALA A 4 -6.40 -11.68 -31.61
C ALA A 4 -6.14 -12.21 -30.18
N LEU A 5 -5.17 -13.14 -30.04
CA LEU A 5 -4.77 -13.65 -28.72
C LEU A 5 -4.05 -12.56 -27.91
N ASN A 6 -3.20 -11.77 -28.57
CA ASN A 6 -2.48 -10.67 -27.93
C ASN A 6 -3.43 -9.57 -27.42
N VAL A 7 -4.47 -9.22 -28.19
CA VAL A 7 -5.48 -8.23 -27.76
C VAL A 7 -6.24 -8.72 -26.53
N ARG A 8 -6.71 -9.97 -26.53
CA ARG A 8 -7.41 -10.55 -25.36
C ARG A 8 -6.51 -10.59 -24.13
N PHE A 9 -5.22 -10.90 -24.32
CA PHE A 9 -4.25 -10.91 -23.23
C PHE A 9 -4.08 -9.51 -22.61
N ILE A 10 -3.88 -8.48 -23.43
CA ILE A 10 -3.75 -7.09 -22.96
C ILE A 10 -4.99 -6.65 -22.17
N GLN A 11 -6.19 -6.95 -22.67
CA GLN A 11 -7.44 -6.65 -21.97
C GLN A 11 -7.54 -7.37 -20.62
N ARG A 12 -7.12 -8.64 -20.53
CA ARG A 12 -7.11 -9.39 -19.27
C ARG A 12 -6.11 -8.79 -18.28
N MET A 13 -4.91 -8.45 -18.75
CA MET A 13 -3.89 -7.83 -17.90
C MET A 13 -4.34 -6.47 -17.36
N GLN A 14 -5.00 -5.66 -18.19
CA GLN A 14 -5.55 -4.37 -17.76
C GLN A 14 -6.59 -4.55 -16.64
N ARG A 15 -7.53 -5.49 -16.79
CA ARG A 15 -8.54 -5.77 -15.74
C ARG A 15 -7.91 -6.23 -14.42
N LEU A 16 -6.84 -7.03 -14.49
CA LEU A 16 -6.12 -7.47 -13.29
C LEU A 16 -5.42 -6.31 -12.60
N GLN A 17 -4.78 -5.42 -13.35
CA GLN A 17 -4.15 -4.22 -12.80
C GLN A 17 -5.16 -3.25 -12.20
N ASP A 18 -6.29 -3.04 -12.87
CA ASP A 18 -7.37 -2.21 -12.37
C ASP A 18 -7.92 -2.76 -11.05
N ASN A 19 -8.14 -4.08 -10.96
CA ASN A 19 -8.62 -4.74 -9.75
C ASN A 19 -7.62 -4.66 -8.58
N ASP A 20 -6.32 -4.81 -8.87
CA ASP A 20 -5.27 -4.64 -7.87
C ASP A 20 -5.30 -3.22 -7.27
N ILE A 21 -5.43 -2.19 -8.11
CA ILE A 21 -5.52 -0.79 -7.66
C ILE A 21 -6.81 -0.53 -6.87
N LYS A 22 -7.96 -1.03 -7.32
CA LYS A 22 -9.24 -0.91 -6.59
C LYS A 22 -9.12 -1.51 -5.17
N TYR A 23 -8.56 -2.71 -5.06
CA TYR A 23 -8.36 -3.38 -3.78
C TYR A 23 -7.45 -2.59 -2.84
N ARG A 24 -6.29 -2.13 -3.34
CA ARG A 24 -5.34 -1.35 -2.53
C ARG A 24 -5.90 -0.01 -2.08
N TYR A 25 -6.74 0.63 -2.91
CA TYR A 25 -7.46 1.83 -2.50
C TYR A 25 -8.47 1.57 -1.37
N ILE A 26 -9.22 0.47 -1.44
CA ILE A 26 -10.15 0.08 -0.37
C ILE A 26 -9.39 -0.16 0.94
N LEU A 27 -8.25 -0.87 0.88
CA LEU A 27 -7.38 -1.06 2.04
C LEU A 27 -6.87 0.27 2.61
N MET A 28 -6.40 1.18 1.74
CA MET A 28 -5.94 2.51 2.14
C MET A 28 -7.04 3.32 2.84
N LYS A 29 -8.30 3.21 2.40
CA LYS A 29 -9.43 3.90 3.03
C LYS A 29 -9.88 3.28 4.35
N GLY A 30 -9.49 2.03 4.64
CA GLY A 30 -9.88 1.30 5.86
C GLY A 30 -11.34 0.85 5.91
N LYS A 31 -12.17 1.30 4.96
CA LYS A 31 -13.55 0.88 4.75
C LYS A 31 -13.96 1.13 3.31
N ALA A 32 -14.92 0.36 2.80
CA ALA A 32 -15.61 0.63 1.56
C ALA A 32 -17.10 0.79 1.84
N ASP A 33 -17.65 1.96 1.51
CA ASP A 33 -19.10 2.15 1.43
C ASP A 33 -19.59 1.92 0.00
N GLY A 34 -20.90 1.78 -0.17
CA GLY A 34 -21.51 1.53 -1.47
C GLY A 34 -21.17 2.60 -2.50
N SER A 35 -21.05 3.86 -2.08
CA SER A 35 -20.69 4.99 -2.94
C SER A 35 -19.24 4.89 -3.45
N SER A 36 -18.30 4.47 -2.60
CA SER A 36 -16.91 4.27 -3.00
C SER A 36 -16.78 3.12 -4.00
N LEU A 37 -17.54 2.03 -3.80
CA LEU A 37 -17.54 0.89 -4.73
C LEU A 37 -18.16 1.29 -6.08
N ASP A 38 -19.28 2.01 -6.08
CA ASP A 38 -19.92 2.48 -7.31
C ASP A 38 -19.03 3.46 -8.08
N LEU A 39 -18.34 4.36 -7.39
CA LEU A 39 -17.35 5.25 -8.01
C LEU A 39 -16.23 4.46 -8.70
N LEU A 40 -15.68 3.44 -8.04
CA LEU A 40 -14.63 2.60 -8.60
C LEU A 40 -15.13 1.79 -9.81
N GLU A 41 -16.32 1.20 -9.75
CA GLU A 41 -16.91 0.49 -10.89
C GLU A 41 -17.20 1.42 -12.06
N THR A 42 -17.72 2.61 -11.79
CA THR A 42 -17.97 3.61 -12.82
C THR A 42 -16.67 4.06 -13.46
N LYS A 43 -15.69 4.53 -12.69
CA LYS A 43 -14.48 5.15 -13.24
C LYS A 43 -13.43 4.19 -13.79
N PHE A 44 -13.45 2.91 -13.42
CA PHE A 44 -12.54 1.92 -14.00
C PHE A 44 -13.15 1.09 -15.12
N SER A 45 -14.49 1.02 -15.20
CA SER A 45 -15.17 0.08 -16.09
C SER A 45 -16.26 0.71 -16.95
N ARG A 46 -17.33 1.26 -16.36
CA ARG A 46 -18.49 1.77 -17.14
C ARG A 46 -18.18 3.05 -17.90
N GLU A 47 -17.58 4.01 -17.22
CA GLU A 47 -17.18 5.33 -17.71
C GLU A 47 -15.69 5.51 -17.41
N ARG A 48 -14.86 4.69 -18.07
CA ARG A 48 -13.43 4.64 -17.77
C ARG A 48 -12.80 6.02 -17.87
N ASP A 49 -12.26 6.49 -16.74
CA ASP A 49 -11.61 7.78 -16.59
C ASP A 49 -10.13 7.58 -16.26
N ASN A 50 -9.28 7.63 -17.27
CA ASN A 50 -7.85 7.37 -17.10
C ASN A 50 -7.14 8.44 -16.24
N ALA A 51 -7.65 9.67 -16.20
CA ALA A 51 -7.07 10.72 -15.35
C ALA A 51 -7.34 10.43 -13.88
N PHE A 52 -8.58 10.02 -13.56
CA PHE A 52 -8.95 9.54 -12.23
C PHE A 52 -8.13 8.31 -11.83
N ILE A 53 -8.04 7.29 -12.69
CA ILE A 53 -7.29 6.05 -12.40
C ILE A 53 -5.82 6.36 -12.08
N ARG A 54 -5.19 7.26 -12.85
CA ARG A 54 -3.81 7.69 -12.60
C ARG A 54 -3.67 8.41 -11.26
N SER A 55 -4.52 9.39 -11.00
CA SER A 55 -4.51 10.15 -9.73
C SER A 55 -4.72 9.23 -8.51
N LEU A 56 -5.65 8.28 -8.61
CA LEU A 56 -5.93 7.31 -7.57
C LEU A 56 -4.75 6.34 -7.36
N THR A 57 -4.14 5.87 -8.45
CA THR A 57 -2.93 5.03 -8.40
C THR A 57 -1.78 5.74 -7.69
N ASP A 58 -1.54 7.01 -8.03
CA ASP A 58 -0.48 7.82 -7.42
C ASP A 58 -0.74 8.05 -5.93
N SER A 59 -2.01 8.28 -5.56
CA SER A 59 -2.44 8.42 -4.17
C SER A 59 -2.18 7.15 -3.35
N VAL A 60 -2.57 5.99 -3.90
CA VAL A 60 -2.34 4.67 -3.27
C VAL A 60 -0.85 4.42 -3.07
N LYS A 61 -0.04 4.57 -4.13
CA LYS A 61 1.42 4.37 -4.05
C LYS A 61 2.08 5.32 -3.06
N GLY A 62 1.65 6.59 -3.03
CA GLY A 62 2.15 7.59 -2.09
C GLY A 62 1.83 7.22 -0.64
N PHE A 63 0.63 6.72 -0.38
CA PHE A 63 0.24 6.22 0.94
C PHE A 63 1.06 5.01 1.36
N GLU A 64 1.19 4.00 0.50
CA GLU A 64 1.97 2.78 0.77
C GLU A 64 3.43 3.12 1.07
N TYR A 65 4.03 4.04 0.29
CA TYR A 65 5.40 4.49 0.50
C TYR A 65 5.60 5.11 1.88
N ARG A 66 4.73 6.04 2.27
CA ARG A 66 4.83 6.71 3.59
C ARG A 66 4.54 5.74 4.74
N SER A 67 3.55 4.87 4.59
CA SER A 67 3.20 3.85 5.59
C SER A 67 4.39 2.92 5.85
N ARG A 68 5.06 2.45 4.78
CA ARG A 68 6.28 1.64 4.91
C ARG A 68 7.39 2.40 5.61
N LYS A 69 7.65 3.66 5.22
CA LYS A 69 8.72 4.47 5.84
C LYS A 69 8.47 4.75 7.32
N GLN A 70 7.22 4.95 7.70
CA GLN A 70 6.82 5.13 9.10
C GLN A 70 7.03 3.84 9.90
N ALA A 71 6.63 2.68 9.37
CA ALA A 71 6.86 1.39 10.01
C ALA A 71 8.36 1.08 10.18
N GLU A 72 9.18 1.36 9.15
CA GLU A 72 10.63 1.23 9.22
C GLU A 72 11.25 2.12 10.33
N ALA A 73 10.79 3.36 10.45
CA ALA A 73 11.27 4.28 11.48
C ALA A 73 10.88 3.82 12.90
N LEU A 74 9.65 3.33 13.06
CA LEU A 74 9.18 2.81 14.34
C LEU A 74 9.98 1.57 14.77
N GLU A 75 10.25 0.65 13.84
CA GLU A 75 11.04 -0.56 14.15
C GLU A 75 12.48 -0.20 14.54
N ARG A 76 13.09 0.78 13.86
CA ARG A 76 14.42 1.28 14.24
C ARG A 76 14.43 1.87 15.65
N ALA A 77 13.40 2.66 16.00
CA ALA A 77 13.28 3.22 17.33
C ALA A 77 13.12 2.12 18.40
N ARG A 78 12.35 1.07 18.10
CA ARG A 78 12.18 -0.10 18.97
C ARG A 78 13.51 -0.79 19.26
N LEU A 79 14.30 -1.08 18.22
CA LEU A 79 15.61 -1.71 18.36
C LEU A 79 16.60 -0.87 19.17
N LEU A 80 16.61 0.46 18.97
CA LEU A 80 17.46 1.37 19.76
C LEU A 80 17.05 1.40 21.23
N ASN A 81 15.75 1.37 21.52
CA ASN A 81 15.26 1.32 22.90
C ASN A 81 15.67 0.01 23.59
N GLU A 82 15.54 -1.13 22.90
CA GLU A 82 15.99 -2.42 23.42
C GLU A 82 17.50 -2.44 23.72
N GLN A 83 18.32 -1.84 22.84
CA GLN A 83 19.76 -1.72 23.08
C GLN A 83 20.06 -0.82 24.28
N ALA A 84 19.36 0.30 24.43
CA ALA A 84 19.55 1.21 25.56
C ALA A 84 19.18 0.54 26.90
N GLU A 85 18.11 -0.25 26.93
CA GLU A 85 17.70 -1.03 28.11
C GLU A 85 18.75 -2.08 28.48
N GLN A 86 19.29 -2.81 27.50
CA GLN A 86 20.37 -3.79 27.75
C GLN A 86 21.63 -3.14 28.32
N LEU A 87 22.02 -1.97 27.81
CA LEU A 87 23.18 -1.22 28.31
C LEU A 87 22.95 -0.72 29.74
N ARG A 88 21.73 -0.23 30.05
CA ARG A 88 21.35 0.17 31.41
C ARG A 88 21.47 -1.01 32.37
N ASP A 89 20.92 -2.17 32.02
CA ASP A 89 20.97 -3.37 32.85
C ASP A 89 22.41 -3.88 33.07
N GLN A 90 23.28 -3.76 32.06
CA GLN A 90 24.71 -4.09 32.21
C GLN A 90 25.42 -3.10 33.14
N ALA A 91 25.18 -1.80 33.00
CA ALA A 91 25.75 -0.78 33.88
C ALA A 91 25.29 -0.98 35.35
N ASP A 92 24.01 -1.27 35.56
CA ASP A 92 23.44 -1.54 36.89
C ASP A 92 24.02 -2.80 37.55
N LYS A 93 24.46 -3.79 36.75
CA LYS A 93 25.16 -4.97 37.26
C LYS A 93 26.61 -4.67 37.63
N LEU A 94 27.28 -3.78 36.91
CA LEU A 94 28.67 -3.37 37.17
C LEU A 94 28.81 -2.36 38.32
N GLY A 95 27.75 -1.59 38.60
CA GLY A 95 27.72 -0.58 39.67
C GLY A 95 27.32 -1.11 41.06
N LYS A 96 27.01 -2.39 41.19
CA LYS A 96 26.77 -3.03 42.50
C LYS A 96 28.11 -3.51 43.07
N PRO A 97 28.46 -3.13 44.32
CA PRO A 97 29.71 -3.55 44.95
C PRO A 97 29.75 -5.06 45.21
#